data_AF-A0A1Q7R033-F1
#
_entry.id   AF-A0A1Q7R033-F1
#
_cell.length_a   1.000
_cell.length_b   1.000
_cell.length_c   1.000
_cell.angle_alpha   90.00
_cell.angle_beta   90.00
_cell.angle_gamma   90.00
#
_symmetry.space_group_name_H-M   'P 1'
#
loop_
_entity.id
_entity.type
_entity.pdbx_description
1 polymer ?
#
loop_
_entity_poly.entity_id
_entity_poly.type
_entity_poly.pdbx_seq_one_letter_code
_entity_poly.pdbx_strand_id
1 'polypeptide(L)'
;MTFLHSNEDSTFEERREFVRRIVEERLAPFAAMVEESPRNMANAIVFHQGSFAADLDFDELVLLGAAIKFAGERGFEIHIPVKNPESLQKP
;
A
#
# COMPACT_ATOMS: atom_id res chain seq x y z
N MET A 1 14.71 -36.07 -13.44
CA MET A 1 14.53 -34.74 -14.08
C MET A 1 13.86 -33.87 -13.03
N THR A 2 14.68 -33.17 -12.23
CA THR A 2 14.21 -32.43 -11.04
C THR A 2 13.82 -31.03 -11.50
N PHE A 3 12.56 -30.67 -11.29
CA PHE A 3 12.01 -29.39 -11.69
C PHE A 3 12.64 -28.27 -10.85
N LEU A 4 13.35 -27.37 -11.52
CA LEU A 4 13.79 -26.09 -10.99
C LEU A 4 12.53 -25.20 -10.82
N HIS A 5 12.00 -25.10 -9.60
CA HIS A 5 10.92 -24.15 -9.24
C HIS A 5 11.36 -23.19 -8.12
N SER A 6 12.66 -22.99 -7.89
CA SER A 6 13.13 -22.51 -6.58
C SER A 6 13.72 -21.09 -6.54
N ASN A 7 13.60 -20.26 -7.59
CA ASN A 7 14.22 -18.92 -7.59
C ASN A 7 13.27 -17.73 -7.76
N GLU A 8 12.08 -17.88 -8.37
CA GLU A 8 11.16 -16.75 -8.53
C GLU A 8 10.23 -16.59 -7.31
N ASP A 9 9.74 -17.70 -6.75
CA ASP A 9 8.85 -17.70 -5.58
C ASP A 9 9.55 -17.18 -4.31
N SER A 10 10.85 -17.47 -4.13
CA SER A 10 11.62 -16.92 -3.00
C SER A 10 11.72 -15.40 -3.08
N THR A 11 11.97 -14.85 -4.27
CA THR A 11 12.05 -13.39 -4.47
C THR A 11 10.69 -12.71 -4.31
N PHE A 12 9.59 -13.41 -4.58
CA PHE A 12 8.25 -12.88 -4.38
C PHE A 12 7.90 -12.78 -2.90
N GLU A 13 8.13 -13.84 -2.11
CA GLU A 13 7.84 -13.81 -0.67
C GLU A 13 8.77 -12.83 0.06
N GLU A 14 10.05 -12.73 -0.33
CA GLU A 14 10.96 -11.71 0.20
C GLU A 14 10.45 -10.27 -0.04
N ARG A 15 9.95 -9.98 -1.25
CA ARG A 15 9.35 -8.67 -1.57
C ARG A 15 8.08 -8.42 -0.76
N ARG A 16 7.29 -9.47 -0.52
CA ARG A 16 6.06 -9.38 0.25
C ARG A 16 6.33 -9.12 1.74
N GLU A 17 7.32 -9.81 2.32
CA GLU A 17 7.77 -9.55 3.68
C GLU A 17 8.35 -8.14 3.81
N PHE A 18 9.13 -7.68 2.83
CA PHE A 18 9.63 -6.32 2.78
C PHE A 18 8.50 -5.28 2.80
N VAL A 19 7.48 -5.46 1.97
CA VAL A 19 6.28 -4.60 1.94
C VAL A 19 5.57 -4.61 3.29
N ARG A 20 5.30 -5.79 3.86
CA ARG A 20 4.65 -5.93 5.17
C ARG A 20 5.43 -5.16 6.23
N ARG A 21 6.73 -5.41 6.33
CA ARG A 21 7.60 -4.80 7.34
C ARG A 21 7.59 -3.28 7.25
N ILE A 22 7.75 -2.71 6.06
CA ILE A 22 7.74 -1.25 5.89
C ILE A 22 6.39 -0.65 6.30
N VAL A 23 5.29 -1.29 5.93
CA VAL A 23 3.94 -0.80 6.27
C VAL A 23 3.69 -0.90 7.77
N GLU A 24 4.08 -1.99 8.43
CA GLU A 24 3.98 -2.15 9.89
C GLU A 24 4.84 -1.13 10.64
N GLU A 25 6.06 -0.87 10.19
CA GLU A 25 6.99 0.05 10.85
C GLU A 25 6.62 1.53 10.65
N ARG A 26 6.19 1.90 9.44
CA ARG A 26 6.00 3.31 9.05
C ARG A 26 4.53 3.74 9.08
N LEU A 27 3.60 2.80 9.01
CA LEU A 27 2.15 3.04 8.92
C LEU A 27 1.38 2.09 9.85
N ALA A 28 1.89 1.84 11.07
CA ALA A 28 1.30 0.87 12.01
C ALA A 28 -0.23 0.99 12.19
N PRO A 29 -0.84 2.19 12.35
CA PRO A 29 -2.29 2.30 12.48
C PRO A 29 -3.05 1.84 11.23
N PHE A 30 -2.50 2.11 10.04
CA PHE A 30 -3.06 1.67 8.77
C PHE A 30 -2.92 0.15 8.60
N ALA A 31 -1.78 -0.42 8.97
CA ALA A 31 -1.56 -1.86 8.94
C ALA A 31 -2.62 -2.59 9.78
N ALA A 32 -2.81 -2.17 11.03
CA ALA A 32 -3.81 -2.74 11.94
C ALA A 32 -5.23 -2.63 11.35
N MET A 33 -5.61 -1.46 10.83
CA MET A 33 -6.92 -1.26 10.19
C MET A 33 -7.14 -2.22 9.01
N VAL A 34 -6.15 -2.42 8.15
CA VAL A 34 -6.24 -3.35 7.01
C VAL A 34 -6.38 -4.80 7.49
N GLU A 35 -5.65 -5.19 8.54
CA GLU A 35 -5.64 -6.57 9.04
C GLU A 35 -6.92 -6.96 9.79
N GLU A 36 -7.45 -6.04 10.60
CA GLU A 36 -8.69 -6.20 11.36
C GLU A 36 -9.93 -6.17 10.47
N SER A 37 -9.82 -5.62 9.27
CA SER A 37 -10.92 -5.53 8.33
C SER A 37 -11.33 -6.89 7.74
N PRO A 38 -12.64 -7.20 7.66
CA PRO A 38 -13.12 -8.43 7.05
C PRO A 38 -12.76 -8.50 5.55
N ARG A 39 -12.20 -9.64 5.10
CA ARG A 39 -11.79 -9.87 3.69
C ARG A 39 -12.94 -9.82 2.67
N ASN A 40 -14.19 -9.91 3.13
CA ASN A 40 -15.37 -10.07 2.28
C ASN A 40 -16.27 -8.82 2.27
N MET A 41 -15.83 -7.71 2.86
CA MET A 41 -16.52 -6.43 2.72
C MET A 41 -15.85 -5.62 1.61
N ALA A 42 -16.67 -4.96 0.79
CA ALA A 42 -16.19 -3.97 -0.15
C ALA A 42 -15.66 -2.78 0.64
N ASN A 43 -14.36 -2.81 0.95
CA ASN A 43 -13.68 -1.76 1.68
C ASN A 43 -12.86 -0.94 0.68
N ALA A 44 -13.05 0.38 0.71
CA ALA A 44 -12.25 1.31 -0.09
C ALA A 44 -11.31 2.10 0.83
N ILE A 45 -10.07 2.26 0.42
CA ILE A 45 -9.09 3.15 1.05
C ILE A 45 -8.82 4.31 0.12
N VAL A 46 -8.89 5.52 0.67
CA VAL A 46 -8.52 6.75 -0.02
C VAL A 46 -7.12 7.16 0.47
N PHE A 47 -6.13 7.14 -0.41
CA PHE A 47 -4.80 7.68 -0.13
C PHE A 47 -4.66 9.07 -0.71
N HIS A 48 -4.42 10.06 0.15
CA HIS A 48 -4.13 11.40 -0.32
C HIS A 48 -2.67 11.50 -0.80
N GLN A 49 -2.42 11.83 -2.09
CA GLN A 49 -1.05 11.91 -2.63
C GLN A 49 -0.17 12.89 -1.85
N GLY A 50 -0.73 14.00 -1.38
CA GLY A 50 0.01 14.99 -0.60
C GLY A 50 0.52 14.48 0.75
N SER A 51 0.10 13.29 1.20
CA SER A 51 0.59 12.66 2.43
C SER A 51 1.77 11.71 2.21
N PHE A 52 2.10 11.37 0.96
CA PHE A 52 3.15 10.39 0.60
C PHE A 52 4.05 10.85 -0.55
N ALA A 53 3.93 12.08 -1.01
CA ALA A 53 4.70 12.58 -2.13
C ALA A 53 4.84 14.10 -2.05
N ALA A 54 4.97 14.63 -0.84
CA ALA A 54 5.39 16.01 -0.72
C ALA A 54 6.81 16.08 -1.33
N ASP A 55 7.01 16.96 -2.30
CA ASP A 55 8.32 17.23 -2.90
C ASP A 55 9.02 16.08 -3.66
N LEU A 56 8.28 15.05 -4.10
CA LEU A 56 8.80 13.90 -4.88
C LEU A 56 9.86 13.06 -4.13
N ASP A 57 9.77 12.97 -2.81
CA ASP A 57 10.65 12.09 -2.02
C ASP A 57 10.44 10.61 -2.42
N PHE A 58 11.53 9.97 -2.83
CA PHE A 58 11.52 8.58 -3.27
C PHE A 58 11.11 7.61 -2.16
N ASP A 59 11.49 7.88 -0.91
CA ASP A 59 11.14 7.03 0.22
C ASP A 59 9.64 7.08 0.49
N GLU A 60 9.00 8.24 0.32
CA GLU A 60 7.55 8.37 0.45
C GLU A 60 6.80 7.70 -0.73
N LEU A 61 7.35 7.76 -1.95
CA LEU A 61 6.80 7.04 -3.10
C LEU A 61 6.86 5.52 -2.92
N VAL A 62 7.97 5.01 -2.38
CA VAL A 62 8.11 3.59 -2.01
C VAL A 62 7.08 3.22 -0.94
N LEU A 63 6.89 4.09 0.05
CA LEU A 63 5.91 3.87 1.12
C LEU A 63 4.47 3.84 0.59
N LEU A 64 4.11 4.73 -0.34
CA LEU A 64 2.80 4.71 -1.01
C LEU A 64 2.59 3.40 -1.77
N GLY A 65 3.59 2.97 -2.56
CA GLY A 65 3.54 1.71 -3.29
C GLY A 65 3.36 0.51 -2.36
N ALA A 66 4.07 0.49 -1.24
CA ALA A 66 3.95 -0.55 -0.23
C ALA A 66 2.54 -0.58 0.40
N ALA A 67 1.99 0.58 0.77
CA ALA A 67 0.66 0.69 1.35
C ALA A 67 -0.45 0.20 0.38
N ILE A 68 -0.36 0.60 -0.89
CA ILE A 68 -1.26 0.14 -1.96
C ILE A 68 -1.19 -1.38 -2.09
N LYS A 69 0.02 -1.94 -2.15
CA LYS A 69 0.19 -3.38 -2.33
C LYS A 69 -0.33 -4.17 -1.13
N PHE A 70 -0.04 -3.71 0.09
CA PHE A 70 -0.48 -4.33 1.34
C PHE A 70 -2.01 -4.39 1.45
N ALA A 71 -2.70 -3.28 1.21
CA ALA A 71 -4.17 -3.24 1.21
C ALA A 71 -4.79 -4.04 0.06
N GLY A 72 -4.21 -3.97 -1.13
CA GLY A 72 -4.70 -4.72 -2.30
C GLY A 72 -4.66 -6.24 -2.11
N GLU A 73 -3.63 -6.79 -1.45
CA GLU A 73 -3.57 -8.23 -1.10
C GLU A 73 -4.67 -8.66 -0.11
N ARG A 74 -5.26 -7.70 0.59
CA ARG A 74 -6.37 -7.93 1.53
C ARG A 74 -7.74 -7.74 0.88
N GLY A 75 -7.79 -7.33 -0.39
CA GLY A 75 -9.01 -7.16 -1.19
C GLY A 75 -9.61 -5.75 -1.16
N PHE A 76 -8.87 -4.75 -0.68
CA PHE A 76 -9.35 -3.37 -0.67
C PHE A 76 -9.32 -2.75 -2.07
N GLU A 77 -10.32 -1.92 -2.36
CA GLU A 77 -10.31 -1.00 -3.48
C GLU A 77 -9.50 0.25 -3.12
N ILE A 78 -8.65 0.72 -4.02
CA ILE A 78 -7.72 1.82 -3.75
C ILE A 78 -8.09 3.05 -4.58
N HIS A 79 -8.29 4.18 -3.92
CA HIS A 79 -8.63 5.46 -4.52
C HIS A 79 -7.52 6.47 -4.21
N ILE A 80 -6.99 7.10 -5.25
CA ILE A 80 -5.92 8.10 -5.13
C ILE A 80 -6.38 9.39 -5.84
N PRO A 81 -6.99 10.35 -5.12
CA PRO A 81 -7.47 11.58 -5.74
C PRO A 81 -6.30 12.47 -6.18
N VAL A 82 -6.42 12.99 -7.41
CA VAL A 82 -5.43 13.84 -8.08
C VAL A 82 -5.42 15.28 -7.53
N LYS A 83 -6.46 15.69 -6.78
CA LYS A 83 -6.57 17.02 -6.18
C LYS A 83 -6.97 16.94 -4.72
N ASN A 84 -6.29 17.75 -3.90
CA ASN A 84 -6.72 18.07 -2.55
C ASN A 84 -8.16 18.58 -2.60
N PRO A 85 -9.14 17.98 -1.89
CA PRO A 85 -10.50 18.51 -1.82
C PRO A 85 -10.53 19.96 -1.34
N GLU A 86 -9.56 20.36 -0.53
CA GLU A 86 -9.38 21.75 -0.07
C GLU A 86 -8.98 22.71 -1.20
N SER A 87 -8.30 22.23 -2.25
CA SER A 87 -7.96 23.03 -3.44
C SER A 87 -9.13 23.23 -4.40
N LEU A 88 -10.27 22.56 -4.16
CA LEU A 88 -11.52 22.72 -4.90
C LEU A 88 -12.44 23.78 -4.28
N GLN A 89 -12.08 24.39 -3.15
CA GLN A 89 -12.69 25.65 -2.71
C GLN A 89 -12.12 26.78 -3.60
N LYS A 90 -12.82 27.03 -4.71
CA LYS A 90 -12.61 28.20 -5.57
C LYS A 90 -13.11 29.48 -4.88
N PRO A 91 -12.60 30.66 -5.29
CA PRO A 91 -12.76 31.96 -4.61
C PRO A 91 -14.20 32.43 -4.44
#